data_AF-A0A3S4JZM0-F1
#
_entry.id   AF-A0A3S4JZM0-F1
#
_cell.length_a   1.000
_cell.length_b   1.000
_cell.length_c   1.000
_cell.angle_alpha   90.00
_cell.angle_beta   90.00
_cell.angle_gamma   90.00
#
_symmetry.space_group_name_H-M   'P 1'
#
loop_
_entity.id
_entity.type
_entity.pdbx_description
1 polymer ?
#
loop_
_entity_poly.entity_id
_entity_poly.type
_entity_poly.pdbx_seq_one_letter_code
_entity_poly.pdbx_strand_id
1 'polypeptide(L)'
;MEHQVNNFTEYRGDKLKLARMAVGLSCEELAEKIGKTKQFVSKLEKGCRPSEQCLELISSALMIKSSFLFTERKYALESDVCHFRSKKSRTQTLTNSVLARAEILNIIISAVEGEIEFPDVNIPEHPGAELLTPNDIERVAEDCRRAWNLGLGPISSMVKLAESLGVIVAHVTGVDDRVDAFTVHNNRPVIIRNNVKKSICRFSL
;
A
#
# COMPACT_ATOMS: atom_id res chain seq x y z
N MET A 1 10.06 -25.29 -1.44
CA MET A 1 11.08 -24.88 -0.44
C MET A 1 10.32 -24.22 0.69
N GLU A 2 10.53 -24.66 1.92
CA GLU A 2 9.80 -24.15 3.09
C GLU A 2 10.04 -22.64 3.25
N HIS A 3 9.00 -21.83 3.03
CA HIS A 3 9.02 -20.46 3.51
C HIS A 3 8.89 -20.49 5.04
N GLN A 4 10.04 -20.60 5.72
CA GLN A 4 10.14 -20.23 7.12
C GLN A 4 9.66 -18.79 7.25
N VAL A 5 8.45 -18.62 7.78
CA VAL A 5 8.11 -17.40 8.52
C VAL A 5 9.16 -17.35 9.61
N ASN A 6 10.21 -16.54 9.41
CA ASN A 6 11.19 -16.26 10.45
C ASN A 6 10.43 -15.60 11.59
N ASN A 7 9.94 -16.40 12.53
CA ASN A 7 9.43 -15.93 13.80
C ASN A 7 10.64 -15.37 14.54
N PHE A 8 10.77 -14.05 14.56
CA PHE A 8 11.76 -13.43 15.41
C PHE A 8 11.31 -13.63 16.85
N THR A 9 12.22 -14.06 17.72
CA THR A 9 11.97 -14.12 19.16
C THR A 9 11.93 -12.74 19.80
N GLU A 10 12.44 -11.73 19.09
CA GLU A 10 12.58 -10.36 19.56
C GLU A 10 11.41 -9.46 19.12
N TYR A 11 10.93 -8.66 20.08
CA TYR A 11 9.83 -7.73 19.89
C TYR A 11 10.24 -6.54 19.03
N ARG A 12 9.36 -6.15 18.10
CA ARG A 12 9.60 -5.06 17.15
C ARG A 12 8.65 -3.88 17.34
N GLY A 13 9.16 -2.82 17.98
CA GLY A 13 8.40 -1.58 18.23
C GLY A 13 8.05 -0.81 16.95
N ASP A 14 8.87 -0.92 15.90
CA ASP A 14 8.60 -0.35 14.59
C ASP A 14 7.38 -0.99 13.90
N LYS A 15 7.15 -2.29 14.10
CA LYS A 15 5.94 -3.00 13.63
C LYS A 15 4.69 -2.55 14.39
N LEU A 16 4.82 -2.24 15.69
CA LEU A 16 3.72 -1.64 16.45
C LEU A 16 3.34 -0.27 15.86
N LYS A 17 4.34 0.59 15.62
CA LYS A 17 4.12 1.90 14.99
C LYS A 17 3.47 1.78 13.62
N LEU A 18 3.93 0.83 12.79
CA LEU A 18 3.35 0.53 11.48
C LEU A 18 1.87 0.15 11.58
N ALA A 19 1.53 -0.82 12.43
CA ALA A 19 0.15 -1.26 12.62
C ALA A 19 -0.74 -0.13 13.14
N ARG A 20 -0.27 0.65 14.12
CA ARG A 20 -1.00 1.80 14.64
C ARG A 20 -1.29 2.84 13.57
N MET A 21 -0.29 3.20 12.76
CA MET A 21 -0.44 4.15 11.66
C MET A 21 -1.41 3.61 10.59
N ALA A 22 -1.35 2.32 10.26
CA ALA A 22 -2.24 1.71 9.28
C ALA A 22 -3.72 1.78 9.71
N VAL A 23 -4.01 1.55 11.00
CA VAL A 23 -5.36 1.73 11.56
C VAL A 23 -5.75 3.21 11.65
N GLY A 24 -4.77 4.11 11.69
CA GLY A 24 -4.99 5.58 11.72
C GLY A 24 -5.06 6.16 13.12
N LEU A 25 -4.62 5.43 14.14
CA LEU A 25 -4.64 5.89 15.53
C LEU A 25 -3.40 6.73 15.87
N SER A 26 -3.58 7.75 16.70
CA SER A 26 -2.50 8.42 17.43
C SER A 26 -2.01 7.58 18.60
N CYS A 27 -0.85 7.94 19.16
CA CYS A 27 -0.35 7.26 20.37
C CYS A 27 -1.29 7.47 21.57
N GLU A 28 -2.01 8.59 21.63
CA GLU A 28 -3.01 8.88 22.67
C GLU A 28 -4.19 7.91 22.55
N GLU A 29 -4.79 7.82 21.36
CA GLU A 29 -5.96 6.98 21.12
C GLU A 29 -5.65 5.48 21.34
N LEU A 30 -4.45 5.02 20.95
CA LEU A 30 -4.04 3.66 21.28
C LEU A 30 -3.88 3.47 22.78
N ALA A 31 -3.29 4.45 23.48
CA ALA A 31 -3.08 4.39 24.92
C ALA A 31 -4.42 4.30 25.68
N GLU A 32 -5.40 5.12 25.29
CA GLU A 32 -6.77 5.06 25.80
C GLU A 32 -7.40 3.67 25.58
N LYS A 33 -7.30 3.12 24.36
CA LYS A 33 -7.85 1.80 24.04
C LYS A 33 -7.26 0.65 24.86
N ILE A 34 -6.00 0.75 25.27
CA ILE A 34 -5.32 -0.29 26.06
C ILE A 34 -5.22 0.04 27.56
N GLY A 35 -5.83 1.15 28.01
CA GLY A 35 -5.80 1.59 29.40
C GLY A 35 -4.39 1.95 29.90
N LYS A 36 -3.57 2.59 29.06
CA LYS A 36 -2.19 3.01 29.36
C LYS A 36 -2.00 4.49 29.03
N THR A 37 -0.78 5.00 29.26
CA THR A 37 -0.41 6.39 28.95
C THR A 37 0.23 6.50 27.56
N LYS A 38 0.16 7.68 26.94
CA LYS A 38 0.88 7.97 25.68
C LYS A 38 2.37 7.67 25.79
N GLN A 39 3.00 8.00 26.92
CA GLN A 39 4.43 7.75 27.15
C GLN A 39 4.73 6.26 27.14
N PHE A 40 3.83 5.44 27.70
CA PHE A 40 3.96 3.99 27.66
C PHE A 40 3.92 3.46 26.22
N VAL A 41 2.94 3.87 25.41
CA VAL A 41 2.86 3.49 23.99
C VAL A 41 4.12 3.93 23.22
N SER A 42 4.60 5.15 23.45
CA SER A 42 5.84 5.62 22.81
C SER A 42 7.05 4.78 23.21
N LYS A 43 7.12 4.31 24.46
CA LYS A 43 8.18 3.41 24.94
C LYS A 43 8.11 2.04 24.26
N LEU A 44 6.90 1.52 24.03
CA LEU A 44 6.70 0.28 23.27
C LEU A 44 7.17 0.44 21.82
N GLU A 45 6.80 1.52 21.14
CA GLU A 45 7.25 1.77 19.76
C GLU A 45 8.78 1.91 19.64
N LYS A 46 9.46 2.29 20.71
CA LYS A 46 10.94 2.36 20.78
C LYS A 46 11.61 1.02 21.09
N GLY A 47 10.85 -0.06 21.23
CA GLY A 47 11.37 -1.42 21.42
C GLY A 47 11.23 -1.99 22.83
N CYS A 48 10.57 -1.29 23.77
CA CYS A 48 10.27 -1.89 25.07
C CYS A 48 9.24 -3.02 24.90
N ARG A 49 9.63 -4.24 25.24
CA ARG A 49 8.74 -5.40 25.13
C ARG A 49 7.53 -5.25 26.08
N PRO A 50 6.30 -5.33 25.56
CA PRO A 50 5.10 -5.38 26.40
C PRO A 50 4.96 -6.73 27.13
N SER A 51 4.17 -6.76 28.21
CA SER A 51 3.71 -8.01 28.82
C SER A 51 2.73 -8.76 27.90
N GLU A 52 2.51 -10.06 28.14
CA GLU A 52 1.57 -10.86 27.35
C GLU A 52 0.15 -10.28 27.35
N GLN A 53 -0.36 -9.91 28.53
CA GLN A 53 -1.66 -9.24 28.65
C GLN A 53 -1.72 -7.93 27.83
N CYS A 54 -0.61 -7.18 27.80
CA CYS A 54 -0.55 -5.96 27.00
C CYS A 54 -0.47 -6.26 25.49
N LEU A 55 0.17 -7.35 25.09
CA LEU A 55 0.19 -7.80 23.68
C LEU A 55 -1.22 -8.15 23.19
N GLU A 56 -2.03 -8.82 24.02
CA GLU A 56 -3.41 -9.15 23.68
C GLU A 56 -4.27 -7.90 23.49
N LEU A 57 -4.16 -6.93 24.41
CA LEU A 57 -4.86 -5.64 24.29
C LEU A 57 -4.46 -4.88 23.02
N ILE A 58 -3.16 -4.82 22.71
CA ILE A 58 -2.66 -4.19 21.49
C ILE A 58 -3.17 -4.92 20.24
N SER A 59 -3.12 -6.25 20.24
CA SER A 59 -3.56 -7.09 19.13
C SER A 59 -5.03 -6.88 18.84
N SER A 60 -5.87 -6.84 19.89
CA SER A 60 -7.29 -6.54 19.76
C SER A 60 -7.55 -5.11 19.30
N ALA A 61 -6.84 -4.12 19.86
CA ALA A 61 -7.03 -2.71 19.52
C ALA A 61 -6.64 -2.37 18.08
N LEU A 62 -5.63 -3.07 17.54
CA LEU A 62 -5.11 -2.86 16.20
C LEU A 62 -5.60 -3.88 15.17
N MET A 63 -6.40 -4.88 15.59
CA MET A 63 -6.89 -5.98 14.76
C MET A 63 -5.76 -6.75 14.05
N ILE A 64 -4.66 -7.02 14.78
CA ILE A 64 -3.52 -7.78 14.28
C ILE A 64 -3.33 -9.05 15.12
N LYS A 65 -2.66 -10.06 14.55
CA LYS A 65 -2.11 -11.15 15.36
C LYS A 65 -0.89 -10.64 16.12
N SER A 66 -0.71 -11.05 17.38
CA SER A 66 0.45 -10.67 18.19
C SER A 66 1.78 -11.02 17.51
N SER A 67 1.82 -12.16 16.80
CA SER A 67 2.97 -12.61 16.00
C SER A 67 3.43 -11.59 14.95
N PHE A 68 2.56 -10.71 14.46
CA PHE A 68 2.95 -9.64 13.53
C PHE A 68 4.04 -8.74 14.13
N LEU A 69 4.00 -8.49 15.45
CA LEU A 69 4.98 -7.68 16.18
C LEU A 69 6.34 -8.36 16.35
N PHE A 70 6.47 -9.58 15.83
CA PHE A 70 7.64 -10.44 15.88
C PHE A 70 8.06 -10.91 14.47
N THR A 71 7.58 -10.24 13.43
CA THR A 71 7.99 -10.50 12.03
C THR A 71 8.92 -9.42 11.53
N GLU A 72 9.76 -9.76 10.55
CA GLU A 72 10.68 -8.80 9.94
C GLU A 72 9.95 -7.56 9.39
N ARG A 73 10.66 -6.42 9.42
CA ARG A 73 10.31 -5.21 8.68
C ARG A 73 11.48 -4.88 7.76
N LYS A 74 11.44 -5.38 6.52
CA LYS A 74 12.58 -5.27 5.59
C LYS A 74 12.84 -3.83 5.15
N TYR A 75 11.79 -3.11 4.74
CA TYR A 75 11.91 -1.75 4.24
C TYR A 75 10.74 -0.90 4.72
N ALA A 76 11.05 0.23 5.38
CA ALA A 76 10.06 1.26 5.61
C ALA A 76 9.83 2.02 4.31
N LEU A 77 8.58 2.20 3.90
CA LEU A 77 8.29 3.07 2.76
C LEU A 77 8.51 4.52 3.15
N GLU A 78 9.35 5.23 2.41
CA GLU A 78 9.48 6.67 2.53
C GLU A 78 8.39 7.39 1.72
N SER A 79 8.07 8.63 2.11
CA SER A 79 7.02 9.45 1.49
C SER A 79 7.21 9.64 -0.02
N ASP A 80 8.45 9.54 -0.46
CA ASP A 80 8.94 9.96 -1.75
C ASP A 80 8.54 8.96 -2.85
N VAL A 81 8.18 7.74 -2.45
CA VAL A 81 7.75 6.63 -3.31
C VAL A 81 6.24 6.68 -3.60
N CYS A 82 5.50 7.57 -2.93
CA CYS A 82 4.03 7.61 -3.00
C CYS A 82 3.53 8.77 -3.86
N HIS A 83 3.12 8.45 -5.08
CA HIS A 83 2.55 9.43 -6.02
C HIS A 83 1.03 9.50 -5.86
N PHE A 84 0.54 10.59 -5.27
CA PHE A 84 -0.89 10.85 -5.12
C PHE A 84 -1.47 11.62 -6.31
N ARG A 85 -2.63 11.21 -6.80
CA ARG A 85 -3.34 11.88 -7.91
C ARG A 85 -3.92 13.26 -7.55
N SER A 86 -4.34 13.51 -6.31
CA SER A 86 -4.98 14.77 -5.88
C SER A 86 -4.26 15.40 -4.69
N LYS A 87 -3.95 16.70 -4.78
CA LYS A 87 -3.21 17.50 -3.78
C LYS A 87 -4.10 18.17 -2.72
N LYS A 88 -5.43 18.11 -2.83
CA LYS A 88 -6.34 18.86 -1.94
C LYS A 88 -6.62 18.08 -0.64
N SER A 89 -6.04 18.59 0.45
CA SER A 89 -6.27 18.20 1.85
C SER A 89 -5.47 16.98 2.34
N ARG A 90 -4.15 17.15 2.41
CA ARG A 90 -3.23 16.18 2.98
C ARG A 90 -2.90 16.56 4.43
N THR A 91 -3.42 15.83 5.41
CA THR A 91 -2.87 15.87 6.76
C THR A 91 -1.69 14.89 6.85
N GLN A 92 -0.72 15.20 7.72
CA GLN A 92 0.41 14.27 7.95
C GLN A 92 -0.09 12.91 8.42
N THR A 93 -1.14 12.88 9.24
CA THR A 93 -1.80 11.65 9.73
C THR A 93 -2.35 10.79 8.60
N LEU A 94 -3.05 11.40 7.62
CA LEU A 94 -3.59 10.67 6.48
C LEU A 94 -2.47 10.09 5.61
N THR A 95 -1.42 10.88 5.35
CA THR A 95 -0.25 10.43 4.57
C THR A 95 0.43 9.24 5.24
N ASN A 96 0.67 9.36 6.54
CA ASN A 96 1.27 8.33 7.37
C ASN A 96 0.45 7.03 7.38
N SER A 97 -0.88 7.15 7.47
CA SER A 97 -1.77 5.99 7.43
C SER A 97 -1.74 5.29 6.08
N VAL A 98 -1.79 6.07 4.99
CA VAL A 98 -1.70 5.55 3.63
C VAL A 98 -0.39 4.80 3.39
N LEU A 99 0.75 5.40 3.76
CA LEU A 99 2.06 4.75 3.63
C LEU A 99 2.14 3.46 4.44
N ALA A 100 1.65 3.48 5.68
CA ALA A 100 1.63 2.30 6.53
C ALA A 100 0.77 1.16 5.94
N ARG A 101 -0.40 1.48 5.38
CA ARG A 101 -1.24 0.49 4.68
C ARG A 101 -0.55 -0.07 3.43
N ALA A 102 0.12 0.79 2.67
CA ALA A 102 0.86 0.37 1.48
C ALA A 102 2.01 -0.58 1.82
N GLU A 103 2.71 -0.32 2.92
CA GLU A 103 3.78 -1.20 3.39
C GLU A 103 3.24 -2.56 3.84
N ILE A 104 2.12 -2.59 4.58
CA ILE A 104 1.45 -3.85 4.94
C ILE A 104 1.00 -4.60 3.68
N LEU A 105 0.44 -3.90 2.69
CA LEU A 105 0.05 -4.51 1.43
C LEU A 105 1.26 -5.14 0.71
N ASN A 106 2.41 -4.48 0.68
CA ASN A 106 3.62 -5.04 0.10
C ASN A 106 4.09 -6.31 0.82
N ILE A 107 3.95 -6.39 2.15
CA ILE A 107 4.23 -7.61 2.91
C ILE A 107 3.30 -8.75 2.46
N ILE A 108 2.01 -8.46 2.28
CA ILE A 108 1.03 -9.44 1.82
C ILE A 108 1.37 -9.89 0.38
N ILE A 109 1.62 -8.95 -0.53
CA ILE A 109 1.99 -9.23 -1.92
C ILE A 109 3.22 -10.12 -1.97
N SER A 110 4.27 -9.78 -1.23
CA SER A 110 5.52 -10.56 -1.20
C SER A 110 5.31 -11.97 -0.68
N ALA A 111 4.39 -12.15 0.29
CA ALA A 111 4.03 -13.47 0.79
C ALA A 111 3.24 -14.29 -0.25
N VAL A 112 2.37 -13.65 -1.02
CA VAL A 112 1.60 -14.31 -2.09
C VAL A 112 2.50 -14.63 -3.29
N GLU A 113 3.45 -13.76 -3.64
CA GLU A 113 4.43 -13.99 -4.72
C GLU A 113 5.29 -15.24 -4.48
N GLY A 114 5.51 -15.63 -3.22
CA GLY A 114 6.20 -16.87 -2.88
C GLY A 114 5.38 -18.14 -3.17
N GLU A 115 4.05 -18.02 -3.27
CA GLU A 115 3.13 -19.15 -3.42
C GLU A 115 2.45 -19.16 -4.80
N ILE A 116 2.43 -18.04 -5.51
CA ILE A 116 1.73 -17.84 -6.78
C ILE A 116 2.60 -17.04 -7.75
N GLU A 117 2.66 -17.50 -9.00
CA GLU A 117 3.31 -16.77 -10.09
C GLU A 117 2.38 -15.65 -10.61
N PHE A 118 2.80 -14.40 -10.43
CA PHE A 118 2.14 -13.25 -11.05
C PHE A 118 2.70 -12.99 -12.46
N PRO A 119 1.89 -12.43 -13.39
CA PRO A 119 2.39 -12.01 -14.69
C PRO A 119 3.57 -11.05 -14.55
N ASP A 120 4.56 -11.13 -15.44
CA ASP A 120 5.68 -10.19 -15.43
C ASP A 120 5.22 -8.75 -15.69
N VAL A 121 5.93 -7.79 -15.10
CA VAL A 121 5.63 -6.38 -15.29
C VAL A 121 5.98 -5.99 -16.73
N ASN A 122 4.95 -5.68 -17.52
CA ASN A 122 5.09 -5.31 -18.92
C ASN A 122 4.60 -3.89 -19.17
N ILE A 123 5.35 -2.90 -18.65
CA ILE A 123 5.07 -1.48 -18.87
C ILE A 123 6.22 -0.88 -19.70
N PRO A 124 5.98 -0.48 -20.95
CA PRO A 124 7.01 0.13 -21.79
C PRO A 124 7.53 1.44 -21.19
N GLU A 125 8.82 1.49 -20.91
CA GLU A 125 9.50 2.73 -20.52
C GLU A 125 9.95 3.49 -21.77
N HIS A 126 9.79 4.81 -21.76
CA HIS A 126 10.22 5.70 -22.84
C HIS A 126 11.25 6.72 -22.29
N PRO A 127 12.42 6.27 -21.81
CA PRO A 127 13.44 7.17 -21.27
C PRO A 127 13.97 8.08 -22.39
N GLY A 128 13.94 9.40 -22.15
CA GLY A 128 14.43 10.39 -23.12
C GLY A 128 13.44 10.84 -24.18
N ALA A 129 12.17 10.41 -24.11
CA ALA A 129 11.12 11.06 -24.90
C ALA A 129 10.90 12.49 -24.36
N GLU A 130 11.37 13.50 -25.09
CA GLU A 130 10.98 14.88 -24.82
C GLU A 130 9.50 15.04 -25.20
N LEU A 131 8.61 14.86 -24.22
CA LEU A 131 7.16 15.06 -24.38
C LEU A 131 6.84 16.55 -24.45
N LEU A 132 7.25 17.19 -25.56
CA LEU A 132 7.13 18.63 -25.76
C LEU A 132 5.77 19.01 -26.35
N THR A 133 5.13 18.08 -27.06
CA THR A 133 3.86 18.34 -27.74
C THR A 133 2.79 17.29 -27.39
N PRO A 134 1.49 17.64 -27.52
CA PRO A 134 0.41 16.66 -27.38
C PRO A 134 0.55 15.46 -28.35
N ASN A 135 1.08 15.69 -29.55
CA ASN A 135 1.30 14.62 -30.52
C ASN A 135 2.35 13.59 -30.04
N ASP A 136 3.33 14.00 -29.24
CA ASP A 136 4.29 13.06 -28.65
C ASP A 136 3.62 12.13 -27.63
N ILE A 137 2.62 12.64 -26.89
CA ILE A 137 1.81 11.84 -25.95
C ILE A 137 0.98 10.81 -26.70
N GLU A 138 0.33 11.22 -27.81
CA GLU A 138 -0.45 10.30 -28.66
C GLU A 138 0.43 9.21 -29.26
N ARG A 139 1.63 9.56 -29.77
CA ARG A 139 2.59 8.57 -30.30
C ARG A 139 2.98 7.53 -29.24
N VAL A 140 3.32 7.97 -28.02
CA VAL A 140 3.66 7.06 -26.92
C VAL A 140 2.46 6.19 -26.53
N ALA A 141 1.25 6.74 -26.54
CA ALA A 141 0.05 5.97 -26.28
C ALA A 141 -0.18 4.87 -27.36
N GLU A 142 0.02 5.19 -28.64
CA GLU A 142 -0.04 4.22 -29.73
C GLU A 142 1.06 3.15 -29.62
N ASP A 143 2.27 3.52 -29.23
CA ASP A 143 3.38 2.59 -28.98
C ASP A 143 3.02 1.58 -27.89
N CYS A 144 2.48 2.05 -26.77
CA CYS A 144 1.97 1.18 -25.70
C CYS A 144 0.86 0.26 -26.21
N ARG A 145 -0.09 0.75 -27.01
CA ARG A 145 -1.15 -0.08 -27.59
C ARG A 145 -0.60 -1.17 -28.51
N ARG A 146 0.43 -0.87 -29.30
CA ARG A 146 1.12 -1.84 -30.16
C ARG A 146 1.86 -2.88 -29.32
N ALA A 147 2.60 -2.45 -28.29
CA ALA A 147 3.33 -3.35 -27.39
C ALA A 147 2.40 -4.33 -26.65
N TRP A 148 1.20 -3.88 -26.29
CA TRP A 148 0.19 -4.70 -25.60
C TRP A 148 -0.81 -5.39 -26.54
N ASN A 149 -0.64 -5.25 -27.85
CA ASN A 149 -1.50 -5.83 -28.89
C ASN A 149 -3.01 -5.51 -28.70
N LEU A 150 -3.35 -4.28 -28.33
CA LEU A 150 -4.72 -3.85 -28.00
C LEU A 150 -5.56 -3.43 -29.22
N GLY A 151 -4.98 -3.41 -30.42
CA GLY A 151 -5.60 -2.85 -31.62
C GLY A 151 -5.94 -1.37 -31.46
N LEU A 152 -6.99 -0.87 -32.14
CA LEU A 152 -7.46 0.53 -32.06
C LEU A 152 -8.82 0.69 -31.35
N GLY A 153 -9.42 -0.42 -30.89
CA GLY A 153 -10.72 -0.41 -30.21
C GLY A 153 -10.68 0.15 -28.79
N PRO A 154 -11.84 0.48 -28.21
CA PRO A 154 -11.92 0.90 -26.80
C PRO A 154 -11.45 -0.22 -25.86
N ILE A 155 -10.79 0.15 -24.77
CA ILE A 155 -10.38 -0.80 -23.73
C ILE A 155 -11.57 -1.03 -22.80
N SER A 156 -12.06 -2.27 -22.75
CA SER A 156 -13.26 -2.63 -21.97
C SER A 156 -13.06 -2.47 -20.46
N SER A 157 -11.85 -2.75 -19.95
CA SER A 157 -11.49 -2.55 -18.56
C SER A 157 -10.01 -2.23 -18.41
N MET A 158 -9.70 -1.01 -17.97
CA MET A 158 -8.33 -0.62 -17.64
C MET A 158 -7.76 -1.38 -16.44
N VAL A 159 -8.63 -1.86 -15.53
CA VAL A 159 -8.19 -2.66 -14.37
C VAL A 159 -7.67 -4.02 -14.84
N LYS A 160 -8.46 -4.73 -15.65
CA LYS A 160 -8.06 -6.05 -16.18
C LYS A 160 -6.80 -5.93 -17.04
N LEU A 161 -6.70 -4.86 -17.83
CA LEU A 161 -5.49 -4.59 -18.60
C LEU A 161 -4.28 -4.41 -17.67
N ALA A 162 -4.36 -3.54 -16.66
CA ALA A 162 -3.26 -3.33 -15.72
C ALA A 162 -2.85 -4.64 -15.01
N GLU A 163 -3.81 -5.43 -14.53
CA GLU A 163 -3.55 -6.73 -13.91
C GLU A 163 -2.84 -7.71 -14.86
N SER A 164 -3.26 -7.76 -16.14
CA SER A 164 -2.61 -8.60 -17.15
C SER A 164 -1.18 -8.18 -17.49
N LEU A 165 -0.84 -6.91 -17.23
CA LEU A 165 0.51 -6.35 -17.41
C LEU A 165 1.37 -6.49 -16.15
N GLY A 166 0.92 -7.28 -15.17
CA GLY A 166 1.66 -7.52 -13.93
C GLY A 166 1.51 -6.43 -12.88
N VAL A 167 0.56 -5.49 -13.04
CA VAL A 167 0.26 -4.45 -12.03
C VAL A 167 -0.74 -4.98 -11.02
N ILE A 168 -0.46 -4.81 -9.72
CA ILE A 168 -1.42 -5.22 -8.69
C ILE A 168 -2.42 -4.11 -8.46
N VAL A 169 -3.71 -4.42 -8.59
CA VAL A 169 -4.79 -3.49 -8.27
C VAL A 169 -5.43 -3.87 -6.94
N ALA A 170 -5.28 -3.03 -5.93
CA ALA A 170 -5.84 -3.25 -4.60
C ALA A 170 -6.95 -2.24 -4.31
N HIS A 171 -8.05 -2.73 -3.72
CA HIS A 171 -9.14 -1.89 -3.27
C HIS A 171 -9.05 -1.70 -1.77
N VAL A 172 -9.04 -0.44 -1.32
CA VAL A 172 -9.03 -0.14 0.11
C VAL A 172 -10.35 0.51 0.50
N THR A 173 -10.98 -0.04 1.53
CA THR A 173 -12.16 0.50 2.19
C THR A 173 -11.76 1.23 3.47
N GLY A 174 -12.51 2.25 3.88
CA GLY A 174 -12.23 3.00 5.11
C GLY A 174 -10.96 3.85 5.06
N VAL A 175 -10.59 4.37 3.89
CA VAL A 175 -9.67 5.51 3.76
C VAL A 175 -10.53 6.74 3.46
N ASP A 176 -10.18 7.88 4.09
CA ASP A 176 -10.78 9.18 3.81
C ASP A 176 -10.90 9.42 2.28
N ASP A 177 -12.05 9.92 1.85
CA ASP A 177 -12.47 10.20 0.47
C ASP A 177 -11.49 11.12 -0.31
N ARG A 178 -10.51 11.68 0.40
CA ARG A 178 -9.42 12.52 -0.11
C ARG A 178 -8.30 11.75 -0.80
N VAL A 179 -8.21 10.43 -0.61
CA VAL A 179 -7.17 9.58 -1.23
C VAL A 179 -7.79 8.80 -2.40
N ASP A 180 -7.64 9.32 -3.62
CA ASP A 180 -8.26 8.74 -4.83
C ASP A 180 -7.55 7.46 -5.30
N ALA A 181 -6.24 7.57 -5.47
CA ALA A 181 -5.34 6.48 -5.77
C ALA A 181 -3.89 6.94 -5.54
N PHE A 182 -3.03 5.99 -5.21
CA PHE A 182 -1.59 6.21 -5.20
C PHE A 182 -0.86 4.97 -5.70
N THR A 183 0.32 5.21 -6.26
CA THR A 183 1.22 4.17 -6.73
C THR A 183 2.42 4.11 -5.81
N VAL A 184 2.84 2.90 -5.46
CA VAL A 184 4.14 2.64 -4.83
C VAL A 184 5.01 1.94 -5.87
N HIS A 185 6.16 2.53 -6.18
CA HIS A 185 7.12 1.96 -7.10
C HIS A 185 8.12 1.10 -6.31
N ASN A 186 7.79 -0.19 -6.18
CA ASN A 186 8.68 -1.23 -5.64
C ASN A 186 9.02 -2.23 -6.77
N ASN A 187 9.36 -3.47 -6.42
CA ASN A 187 9.61 -4.58 -7.37
C ASN A 187 8.45 -4.79 -8.38
N ARG A 188 7.23 -4.43 -8.00
CA ARG A 188 6.04 -4.47 -8.84
C ARG A 188 5.17 -3.23 -8.61
N PRO A 189 4.63 -2.60 -9.66
CA PRO A 189 3.73 -1.45 -9.50
C PRO A 189 2.41 -1.88 -8.86
N VAL A 190 1.96 -1.11 -7.88
CA VAL A 190 0.68 -1.33 -7.19
C VAL A 190 -0.20 -0.10 -7.37
N ILE A 191 -1.43 -0.30 -7.86
CA ILE A 191 -2.48 0.72 -7.92
C ILE A 191 -3.44 0.47 -6.76
N ILE A 192 -3.49 1.40 -5.81
CA ILE A 192 -4.46 1.36 -4.74
C ILE A 192 -5.65 2.27 -5.08
N ARG A 193 -6.87 1.73 -5.08
CA ARG A 193 -8.10 2.48 -5.35
C ARG A 193 -8.97 2.58 -4.11
N ASN A 194 -9.49 3.78 -3.85
CA ASN A 194 -10.57 3.96 -2.88
C ASN A 194 -11.94 3.71 -3.56
N ASN A 195 -12.75 2.82 -2.98
CA ASN A 195 -14.08 2.49 -3.50
C ASN A 195 -15.15 3.53 -3.19
N VAL A 196 -14.84 4.58 -2.42
CA VAL A 196 -15.83 5.62 -2.10
C VAL A 196 -16.25 6.45 -3.32
N LYS A 197 -15.36 6.61 -4.32
CA LYS A 197 -15.72 7.29 -5.57
C LYS A 197 -16.14 6.28 -6.64
N LYS A 198 -17.39 6.41 -7.10
CA LYS A 198 -17.91 5.70 -8.26
C LYS A 198 -17.00 5.93 -9.48
N SER A 199 -16.89 4.91 -10.32
CA SER A 199 -16.20 5.01 -11.60
C SER A 199 -16.70 6.22 -12.40
N ILE A 200 -15.79 7.06 -12.90
CA ILE A 200 -16.11 8.23 -13.72
C ILE A 200 -16.44 7.82 -15.18
N CYS A 201 -16.42 6.51 -15.49
CA CYS A 201 -16.80 6.03 -16.81
C CYS A 201 -18.21 6.53 -17.17
N ARG A 202 -18.26 7.46 -18.13
CA ARG A 202 -19.47 7.88 -18.86
C ARG A 202 -19.92 6.77 -19.80
N PHE A 203 -20.23 5.58 -19.29
CA PHE A 203 -21.00 4.59 -20.05
C PHE A 203 -21.81 3.80 -19.04
N SER A 204 -22.94 4.37 -18.65
CA SER A 204 -24.11 3.55 -18.36
C SER A 204 -24.75 3.28 -19.72
N LEU A 205 -24.73 2.02 -20.16
CA LEU A 205 -25.88 1.47 -20.87
C LEU A 205 -26.95 1.12 -19.83
#